data_AF-A0A3D4B3R5-F1
#
_entry.id   AF-A0A3D4B3R5-F1
#
_cell.length_a   1.000
_cell.length_b   1.000
_cell.length_c   1.000
_cell.angle_alpha   90.00
_cell.angle_beta   90.00
_cell.angle_gamma   90.00
#
_symmetry.space_group_name_H-M   'P 1'
#
loop_
_entity.id
_entity.type
_entity.pdbx_description
1 polymer ?
#
loop_
_entity_poly.entity_id
_entity_poly.type
_entity_poly.pdbx_seq_one_letter_code
_entity_poly.pdbx_strand_id
1 'polypeptide(L)'
;KPTAWEGRETLKALVEQTRNRIEIIAGSGISKANVADIIRQTGITSVHASASDTYESDMEYRNAEMTMSSGFHPSEYIRRQTQVESVRVIIMSSSSD
;
A
#
# COMPACT_ATOMS: atom_id res chain seq x y z
N LYS A 1 7.95 -6.78 11.89
CA LYS A 1 7.67 -7.66 10.72
C LYS A 1 7.65 -6.77 9.47
N PRO A 2 7.96 -7.28 8.27
CA PRO A 2 8.10 -6.45 7.06
C PRO A 2 6.78 -5.89 6.51
N THR A 3 5.65 -6.57 6.71
CA THR A 3 4.32 -6.12 6.22
C THR A 3 3.30 -6.01 7.36
N ALA A 4 2.29 -5.16 7.17
CA ALA A 4 1.16 -5.05 8.11
C ALA A 4 0.46 -6.40 8.34
N TRP A 5 0.29 -7.20 7.29
CA TRP A 5 -0.34 -8.52 7.38
C TRP A 5 0.45 -9.49 8.27
N GLU A 6 1.77 -9.53 8.13
CA GLU A 6 2.62 -10.37 8.98
C GLU A 6 2.70 -9.84 10.42
N GLY A 7 2.55 -8.52 10.60
CA GLY A 7 2.55 -7.85 11.89
C GLY A 7 1.19 -7.74 12.58
N ARG A 8 0.13 -8.33 12.01
CA ARG A 8 -1.26 -8.10 12.45
C ARG A 8 -1.53 -8.40 13.92
N GLU A 9 -0.94 -9.46 14.49
CA GLU A 9 -1.11 -9.77 15.92
C GLU A 9 -0.50 -8.68 16.81
N THR A 10 0.64 -8.10 16.39
CA THR A 10 1.24 -6.97 17.09
C THR A 10 0.37 -5.71 16.94
N LEU A 11 -0.16 -5.45 15.74
CA LEU A 11 -1.08 -4.33 15.52
C LEU A 11 -2.32 -4.43 16.40
N LYS A 12 -2.92 -5.63 16.49
CA LYS A 12 -4.06 -5.89 17.37
C LYS A 12 -3.76 -5.59 18.84
N ALA A 13 -2.65 -6.13 19.35
CA ALA A 13 -2.22 -5.88 20.72
C ALA A 13 -1.99 -4.39 21.01
N LEU A 14 -1.42 -3.65 20.04
CA LEU A 14 -1.21 -2.21 20.16
C LEU A 14 -2.54 -1.44 20.19
N VAL A 15 -3.48 -1.75 19.29
CA VAL A 15 -4.82 -1.15 19.27
C VAL A 15 -5.49 -1.34 20.64
N GLU A 16 -5.49 -2.57 21.17
CA GLU A 16 -6.05 -2.87 22.50
C GLU A 16 -5.34 -2.11 23.64
N GLN A 17 -4.01 -2.00 23.59
CA GLN A 17 -3.21 -1.33 24.61
C GLN A 17 -3.41 0.20 24.59
N THR A 18 -3.61 0.80 23.42
CA THR A 18 -3.76 2.26 23.31
C THR A 18 -5.06 2.75 23.94
N ARG A 19 -6.13 1.94 23.91
CA ARG A 19 -7.47 2.34 24.40
C ARG A 19 -7.90 3.68 23.81
N ASN A 20 -7.72 3.87 22.51
CA ASN A 20 -8.06 5.09 21.76
C ASN A 20 -7.33 6.38 22.20
N ARG A 21 -6.21 6.26 22.92
CA ARG A 21 -5.40 7.43 23.32
C ARG A 21 -4.45 7.92 22.22
N ILE A 22 -4.05 7.02 21.32
CA ILE A 22 -3.12 7.28 20.22
C ILE A 22 -3.63 6.47 19.02
N GLU A 23 -3.73 7.12 17.86
CA GLU A 23 -4.11 6.45 16.62
C GLU A 23 -2.97 5.54 16.15
N ILE A 24 -3.28 4.27 15.89
CA ILE A 24 -2.34 3.35 15.25
C ILE A 24 -2.69 3.30 13.76
N ILE A 25 -1.68 3.52 12.91
CA ILE A 25 -1.84 3.49 11.46
C ILE A 25 -1.12 2.26 10.92
N ALA A 26 -1.86 1.34 10.28
CA ALA A 26 -1.25 0.19 9.61
C ALA A 26 -0.61 0.63 8.28
N GLY A 27 0.71 0.43 8.15
CA GLY A 27 1.46 0.72 6.93
C GLY A 27 2.27 -0.48 6.44
N SER A 28 2.83 -0.38 5.23
CA SER A 28 3.61 -1.42 4.54
C SER A 28 2.77 -2.60 4.02
N GLY A 29 2.69 -2.72 2.69
CA GLY A 29 2.01 -3.85 2.02
C GLY A 29 0.49 -3.80 2.03
N ILE A 30 -0.12 -2.67 2.40
CA ILE A 30 -1.57 -2.47 2.32
C ILE A 30 -2.00 -2.36 0.85
N SER A 31 -3.03 -3.13 0.47
CA SER A 31 -3.60 -3.14 -0.87
C SER A 31 -5.11 -3.38 -0.82
N LYS A 32 -5.77 -3.18 -1.96
CA LYS A 32 -7.20 -3.50 -2.13
C LYS A 32 -7.56 -4.96 -1.80
N ALA A 33 -6.59 -5.88 -1.86
CA ALA A 33 -6.81 -7.30 -1.61
C ALA A 33 -6.77 -7.69 -0.12
N ASN A 34 -6.11 -6.91 0.74
CA ASN A 34 -5.88 -7.30 2.14
C ASN A 34 -6.39 -6.30 3.18
N VAL A 35 -6.73 -5.08 2.77
CA VAL A 35 -7.11 -4.00 3.69
C VAL A 35 -8.30 -4.38 4.58
N ALA A 36 -9.34 -5.00 4.02
CA ALA A 36 -10.52 -5.42 4.77
C ALA A 36 -10.19 -6.48 5.83
N ASP A 37 -9.34 -7.45 5.49
CA ASP A 37 -8.93 -8.49 6.43
C ASP A 37 -8.03 -7.94 7.54
N ILE A 38 -7.16 -6.98 7.23
CA ILE A 38 -6.31 -6.32 8.21
C ILE A 38 -7.17 -5.54 9.22
N ILE A 39 -8.13 -4.74 8.73
CA ILE A 39 -9.05 -3.99 9.60
C ILE A 39 -9.81 -4.97 10.50
N ARG A 40 -10.40 -6.01 9.92
CA ARG A 40 -11.17 -7.01 10.67
C ARG A 40 -10.36 -7.74 11.74
N GLN A 41 -9.11 -8.10 11.46
CA GLN A 41 -8.28 -8.87 12.40
C GLN A 41 -7.60 -8.01 13.46
N THR A 42 -7.32 -6.74 13.16
CA THR A 42 -6.55 -5.86 14.05
C THR A 42 -7.40 -4.82 14.80
N GLY A 43 -8.61 -4.51 14.31
CA GLY A 43 -9.44 -3.44 14.84
C GLY A 43 -8.95 -2.03 14.50
N ILE A 44 -8.02 -1.90 13.55
CA ILE A 44 -7.43 -0.62 13.19
C ILE A 44 -8.38 0.20 12.31
N THR A 45 -8.41 1.51 12.54
CA THR A 45 -9.27 2.45 11.82
C THR A 45 -8.53 3.28 10.77
N SER A 46 -7.20 3.31 10.84
CA SER A 46 -6.35 4.08 9.94
C SER A 46 -5.33 3.22 9.19
N VAL A 47 -5.19 3.47 7.88
CA VAL A 47 -4.26 2.74 7.00
C VAL A 47 -3.42 3.68 6.14
N HIS A 48 -2.18 3.29 5.87
CA HIS A 48 -1.25 4.00 4.98
C HIS A 48 -0.85 3.09 3.82
N ALA A 49 -1.21 3.50 2.60
CA ALA A 49 -0.96 2.74 1.38
C ALA A 49 -0.47 3.65 0.26
N SER A 50 0.47 3.17 -0.56
CA SER A 50 0.85 3.89 -1.80
C SER A 50 -0.27 3.85 -2.85
N ALA A 51 -1.14 2.82 -2.80
CA ALA A 51 -2.23 2.58 -3.74
C ALA A 51 -1.82 2.75 -5.21
N SER A 52 -0.57 2.42 -5.54
CA SER A 52 0.04 2.67 -6.83
C SER A 52 -0.03 1.46 -7.74
N ASP A 53 -0.25 1.70 -9.02
CA ASP A 53 -0.08 0.73 -10.09
C ASP A 53 1.06 1.15 -11.03
N THR A 54 1.46 0.24 -11.91
CA THR A 54 2.58 0.39 -12.82
C THR A 54 2.06 0.62 -14.24
N TYR A 55 2.54 1.67 -14.89
CA TYR A 55 2.12 2.10 -16.23
C TYR A 55 3.33 2.20 -17.16
N GLU A 56 3.18 1.70 -18.38
CA GLU A 56 4.17 1.92 -19.44
C GLU A 56 4.20 3.38 -19.90
N SER A 57 5.35 3.79 -20.42
CA SER A 57 5.55 5.10 -21.03
C SER A 57 4.95 5.12 -22.44
N ASP A 58 4.33 6.24 -22.79
CA ASP A 58 3.77 6.50 -24.10
C ASP A 58 4.85 6.84 -25.15
N MET A 59 6.14 6.77 -24.77
CA MET A 59 7.26 6.97 -25.69
C MET A 59 7.31 5.91 -26.78
N GLU A 60 7.23 6.36 -28.03
CA GLU A 60 7.30 5.52 -29.23
C GLU A 60 8.73 5.07 -29.54
N TYR A 61 9.72 5.95 -29.39
CA TYR A 61 11.14 5.62 -29.55
C TYR A 61 11.78 5.32 -28.20
N ARG A 62 12.47 4.18 -28.11
CA ARG A 62 13.12 3.68 -26.89
C ARG A 62 14.56 3.27 -27.19
N ASN A 63 15.51 3.79 -26.41
CA ASN A 63 16.92 3.42 -26.53
C ASN A 63 17.27 2.41 -25.44
N ALA A 64 17.37 1.13 -25.81
CA ALA A 64 17.66 0.04 -24.87
C ALA A 64 19.11 0.01 -24.37
N GLU A 65 20.04 0.67 -25.07
CA GLU A 65 21.47 0.71 -24.71
C GLU A 65 21.77 1.77 -23.64
N MET A 66 20.81 2.63 -23.31
CA MET A 66 20.96 3.67 -22.30
C MET A 66 20.12 3.35 -21.06
N THR A 67 20.78 3.41 -19.90
CA THR A 67 20.14 3.31 -18.59
C THR A 67 20.58 4.51 -17.76
N MET A 68 19.61 5.23 -17.21
CA MET A 68 19.81 6.41 -16.36
C MET A 68 19.83 6.02 -14.87
N SER A 69 19.36 4.82 -14.54
CA SER A 69 19.37 4.23 -13.21
C SER A 69 20.70 3.56 -12.84
N SER A 70 21.17 3.79 -11.62
CA SER A 70 22.26 3.01 -11.03
C SER A 70 21.72 1.68 -10.46
N GLY A 71 21.47 0.69 -11.30
CA GLY A 71 21.09 -0.67 -10.89
C GLY A 71 20.07 -1.36 -11.80
N PHE A 72 19.77 -2.63 -11.50
CA PHE A 72 18.72 -3.45 -12.15
C PHE A 72 17.33 -2.83 -11.89
N HIS A 73 16.99 -1.79 -12.64
CA HIS A 73 15.67 -1.20 -12.64
C HIS A 73 14.81 -1.87 -13.72
N PRO A 74 13.55 -2.23 -13.43
CA PRO A 74 12.63 -2.65 -14.46
C PRO A 74 12.35 -1.44 -15.36
N SER A 75 12.89 -1.44 -16.58
CA SER A 75 12.66 -0.50 -17.70
C SER A 75 12.55 1.00 -17.34
N GLU A 76 13.40 1.83 -17.95
CA GLU A 76 13.31 3.32 -17.87
C GLU A 76 11.95 3.90 -18.30
N TYR A 77 11.13 3.06 -18.92
CA TYR A 77 9.82 3.42 -19.46
C TYR A 77 8.67 3.01 -18.54
N ILE A 78 8.94 2.60 -17.31
CA ILE A 78 7.91 2.26 -16.33
C ILE A 78 7.67 3.43 -15.37
N ARG A 79 6.40 3.82 -15.22
CA ARG A 79 5.94 4.85 -14.28
C ARG A 79 5.08 4.21 -13.21
N ARG A 80 5.33 4.54 -11.94
CA ARG A 80 4.41 4.21 -10.84
C ARG A 80 3.49 5.39 -10.58
N GLN A 81 2.18 5.15 -10.58
CA GLN A 81 1.19 6.18 -10.35
C GLN A 81 0.12 5.67 -9.39
N THR A 82 -0.40 6.54 -8.53
CA THR A 82 -1.53 6.21 -7.66
C THR A 82 -2.78 5.95 -8.51
N GLN A 83 -3.41 4.80 -8.30
CA GLN A 83 -4.57 4.37 -9.06
C GLN A 83 -5.86 4.72 -8.32
N VAL A 84 -6.73 5.48 -8.98
CA VAL A 84 -8.03 5.92 -8.44
C VAL A 84 -8.86 4.75 -7.92
N GLU A 85 -8.93 3.64 -8.68
CA GLU A 85 -9.73 2.49 -8.29
C GLU A 85 -9.19 1.78 -7.04
N SER A 86 -7.87 1.65 -6.93
CA SER A 86 -7.25 1.09 -5.71
C SER A 86 -7.53 1.96 -4.48
N VAL A 87 -7.48 3.29 -4.63
CA VAL A 87 -7.85 4.22 -3.56
C VAL A 87 -9.33 4.08 -3.19
N ARG A 88 -10.22 4.01 -4.19
CA ARG A 88 -11.67 3.84 -3.98
C ARG A 88 -11.96 2.59 -3.14
N VAL A 89 -11.40 1.44 -3.54
CA VAL A 89 -11.63 0.17 -2.82
C VAL A 89 -11.10 0.25 -1.38
N ILE A 90 -9.93 0.87 -1.18
CA ILE A 90 -9.34 1.04 0.16
C ILE A 90 -10.24 1.90 1.04
N ILE A 91 -10.75 3.03 0.52
CA ILE A 91 -11.66 3.91 1.26
C ILE A 91 -12.95 3.16 1.60
N MET A 92 -13.59 2.51 0.63
CA MET A 92 -14.82 1.75 0.86
C MET A 92 -14.64 0.63 1.89
N SER A 93 -13.48 -0.02 1.92
CA SER A 93 -13.17 -1.06 2.90
C SER A 93 -12.94 -0.50 4.31
N SER A 94 -12.53 0.78 4.42
CA SER A 94 -12.33 1.46 5.70
C SER A 94 -13.60 2.13 6.25
N SER A 95 -14.57 2.44 5.38
CA SER A 95 -15.80 3.18 5.72
C SER A 95 -16.97 2.27 6.11
N SER A 96 -16.72 1.09 6.69
CA SER A 96 -17.81 0.25 7.20
C SER A 96 -18.32 0.82 8.53
N ASP A 97 -19.34 1.67 8.44
CA ASP A 97 -20.37 1.86 9.49
C ASP A 97 -21.29 0.63 9.57
#